data_AF-W9NS41-F1
#
_entry.id   AF-W9NS41-F1
#
_cell.length_a   1.000
_cell.length_b   1.000
_cell.length_c   1.000
_cell.angle_alpha   90.00
_cell.angle_beta   90.00
_cell.angle_gamma   90.00
#
_symmetry.space_group_name_H-M   'P 1'
#
loop_
_entity.id
_entity.type
_entity.pdbx_description
1 polymer ?
#
loop_
_entity_poly.entity_id
_entity_poly.type
_entity_poly.pdbx_seq_one_letter_code
_entity_poly.pdbx_strand_id
1 'polypeptide(L)'
;MSSTTSDIELGQCNTTPLSRIGTSRRTWRFGWPNLAWPSSDFSLPLSLFWNKSAPVMQLPQIEDYPKGYPQFSSLISSHESFFVARRFLNVRARLLLLKQNRVVALESKLHKIDRDEERPLFLGSSQRDQNQDRAQVVAELDEALEDLDKFLLRSRQISELEQADPRAVTNLQNWVNGTGSIARAESRFLNYPPEELLSTSPRDESAMIGLENNVAENLLRVRDYFFPVYPYTVPE
;
A
#
# COMPACT_ATOMS: atom_id res chain seq x y z
N MET A 1 -35.60 -0.93 54.77
CA MET A 1 -34.41 -0.06 54.98
C MET A 1 -34.03 0.45 53.60
N SER A 2 -34.36 1.68 53.21
CA SER A 2 -33.72 2.95 53.63
C SER A 2 -32.24 2.98 53.23
N SER A 3 -31.77 3.91 52.40
CA SER A 3 -32.42 5.10 51.80
C SER A 3 -31.61 5.52 50.55
N THR A 4 -32.19 6.07 49.46
CA THR A 4 -32.44 7.52 49.22
C THR A 4 -31.31 8.39 49.77
N THR A 5 -30.69 9.36 49.10
CA THR A 5 -31.11 10.32 48.04
C THR A 5 -29.90 11.28 47.85
N SER A 6 -29.74 12.14 46.85
CA SER A 6 -30.06 12.16 45.41
C SER A 6 -29.30 13.40 44.84
N ASP A 7 -29.95 14.25 44.04
CA ASP A 7 -29.78 15.72 44.04
C ASP A 7 -28.59 16.40 43.31
N ILE A 8 -28.75 17.57 42.65
CA ILE A 8 -29.92 18.18 41.96
C ILE A 8 -29.44 19.42 41.12
N GLU A 9 -30.00 19.66 39.92
CA GLU A 9 -30.22 21.00 39.28
C GLU A 9 -29.01 21.96 39.03
N LEU A 10 -29.08 23.15 38.38
CA LEU A 10 -30.00 23.80 37.40
C LEU A 10 -29.22 24.89 36.61
N GLY A 11 -29.82 25.48 35.55
CA GLY A 11 -29.37 26.74 34.92
C GLY A 11 -29.24 26.66 33.39
N GLN A 12 -30.28 26.78 32.57
CA GLN A 12 -31.14 27.94 32.24
C GLN A 12 -30.54 29.00 31.27
N CYS A 13 -31.23 29.18 30.13
CA CYS A 13 -31.62 30.47 29.47
C CYS A 13 -30.55 31.48 29.00
N ASN A 14 -30.64 32.19 27.85
CA ASN A 14 -31.50 32.25 26.64
C ASN A 14 -30.61 32.88 25.50
N THR A 15 -30.99 33.39 24.31
CA THR A 15 -32.26 33.77 23.64
C THR A 15 -32.09 33.80 22.09
N THR A 16 -33.19 33.75 21.34
CA THR A 16 -33.33 34.14 19.90
C THR A 16 -33.45 35.68 19.72
N PRO A 17 -33.55 36.33 18.51
CA PRO A 17 -34.06 35.82 17.22
C PRO A 17 -33.47 36.37 15.87
N LEU A 18 -33.96 35.85 14.73
CA LEU A 18 -34.11 36.48 13.38
C LEU A 18 -32.82 36.93 12.59
N SER A 19 -32.73 36.93 11.25
CA SER A 19 -33.61 36.40 10.17
C SER A 19 -32.96 36.33 8.76
N ARG A 20 -33.50 35.45 7.90
CA ARG A 20 -33.90 35.68 6.48
C ARG A 20 -32.86 36.10 5.38
N ILE A 21 -32.63 35.16 4.45
CA ILE A 21 -32.34 35.32 2.99
C ILE A 21 -31.01 35.99 2.56
N GLY A 22 -30.31 35.35 1.60
CA GLY A 22 -29.25 36.00 0.80
C GLY A 22 -28.49 35.05 -0.13
N THR A 23 -28.89 34.96 -1.41
CA THR A 23 -28.16 34.20 -2.44
C THR A 23 -26.99 34.99 -3.02
N SER A 24 -25.79 34.39 -3.14
CA SER A 24 -24.94 34.57 -4.34
C SER A 24 -23.79 33.55 -4.39
N ARG A 25 -23.26 33.30 -5.59
CA ARG A 25 -22.02 32.55 -5.82
C ARG A 25 -20.82 33.38 -5.37
N ARG A 26 -19.78 32.74 -4.83
CA ARG A 26 -18.42 33.32 -4.77
C ARG A 26 -17.43 32.37 -5.42
N THR A 27 -16.65 32.93 -6.36
CA THR A 27 -15.46 32.29 -6.92
C THR A 27 -14.28 32.52 -5.97
N TRP A 28 -13.46 31.49 -5.77
CA TRP A 28 -12.23 31.64 -4.99
C TRP A 28 -11.14 32.29 -5.86
N ARG A 29 -10.76 33.52 -5.50
CA ARG A 29 -9.48 34.12 -5.88
C ARG A 29 -8.69 34.35 -4.61
N PHE A 30 -7.70 33.49 -4.34
CA PHE A 30 -6.70 33.77 -3.33
C PHE A 30 -5.69 34.79 -3.89
N GLY A 31 -5.79 36.02 -3.41
CA GLY A 31 -4.76 37.03 -3.62
C GLY A 31 -3.65 36.88 -2.59
N TRP A 32 -2.39 36.87 -3.04
CA TRP A 32 -1.24 36.99 -2.15
C TRP A 32 -1.04 38.47 -1.79
N PRO A 33 -0.75 38.83 -0.52
CA PRO A 33 -0.52 40.21 -0.13
C PRO A 33 0.83 40.72 -0.66
N ASN A 34 0.92 42.04 -0.84
CA ASN A 34 2.10 42.70 -1.42
C ASN A 34 3.35 42.55 -0.54
N LEU A 35 4.45 42.11 -1.14
CA LEU A 35 5.81 42.43 -0.69
C LEU A 35 6.47 43.27 -1.78
N ALA A 36 7.00 44.44 -1.39
CA ALA A 36 7.65 45.37 -2.31
C ALA A 36 9.08 44.89 -2.63
N TRP A 37 9.44 44.90 -3.91
CA TRP A 37 10.80 44.60 -4.36
C TRP A 37 11.72 45.80 -4.13
N PRO A 38 12.89 45.63 -3.47
CA PRO A 38 13.93 46.65 -3.45
C PRO A 38 14.65 46.70 -4.80
N SER A 39 14.62 47.86 -5.46
CA SER A 39 15.28 48.06 -6.76
C SER A 39 16.73 48.53 -6.62
N SER A 40 17.69 47.61 -6.46
CA SER A 40 19.09 47.86 -6.82
C SER A 40 19.93 46.59 -7.00
N ASP A 41 20.62 46.53 -8.14
CA ASP A 41 21.95 45.96 -8.36
C ASP A 41 22.30 44.58 -7.76
N PHE A 42 21.68 43.52 -8.29
CA PHE A 42 22.29 42.18 -8.31
C PHE A 42 22.74 41.80 -9.72
N SER A 43 23.91 42.32 -10.10
CA SER A 43 24.64 41.95 -11.33
C SER A 43 25.27 40.56 -11.20
N LEU A 44 24.45 39.50 -11.17
CA LEU A 44 24.93 38.12 -11.26
C LEU A 44 25.41 37.83 -12.69
N PRO A 45 26.64 37.30 -12.89
CA PRO A 45 27.15 37.00 -14.21
C PRO A 45 26.35 35.85 -14.84
N LEU A 46 25.73 36.11 -16.00
CA LEU A 46 24.89 35.13 -16.71
C LEU A 46 25.73 34.16 -17.56
N SER A 47 26.78 33.61 -16.94
CA SER A 47 27.62 32.50 -17.43
C SER A 47 28.38 31.90 -16.26
N LEU A 48 28.72 30.59 -16.34
CA LEU A 48 29.08 29.71 -15.20
C LEU A 48 27.85 29.40 -14.31
N PHE A 49 27.33 28.17 -14.19
CA PHE A 49 27.76 26.87 -14.72
C PHE A 49 26.57 26.10 -15.32
N TRP A 50 26.53 25.93 -16.64
CA TRP A 50 25.95 24.71 -17.22
C TRP A 50 27.10 23.73 -17.41
N ASN A 51 27.47 23.03 -16.32
CA ASN A 51 28.62 22.13 -16.39
C ASN A 51 28.30 20.95 -17.32
N LYS A 52 29.24 20.62 -18.21
CA LYS A 52 29.09 19.52 -19.15
C LYS A 52 29.28 18.21 -18.39
N SER A 53 28.36 17.26 -18.59
CA SER A 53 28.43 15.91 -18.04
C SER A 53 28.62 15.87 -16.51
N ALA A 54 27.52 16.06 -15.77
CA ALA A 54 27.44 15.43 -14.46
C ALA A 54 27.70 13.92 -14.66
N PRO A 55 28.59 13.28 -13.88
CA PRO A 55 28.89 11.87 -14.08
C PRO A 55 27.62 11.05 -13.84
N VAL A 56 27.22 10.26 -14.82
CA VAL A 56 26.15 9.27 -14.64
C VAL A 56 26.61 8.34 -13.53
N MET A 57 25.91 8.36 -12.40
CA MET A 57 26.23 7.48 -11.28
C MET A 57 25.91 6.05 -11.69
N GLN A 58 26.94 5.31 -12.09
CA GLN A 58 26.85 3.88 -12.32
C GLN A 58 26.47 3.22 -10.98
N LEU A 59 25.40 2.42 -11.00
CA LEU A 59 25.07 1.57 -9.87
C LEU A 59 26.18 0.52 -9.69
N PRO A 60 26.57 0.17 -8.46
CA PRO A 60 27.46 -0.95 -8.21
C PRO A 60 26.91 -2.22 -8.86
N GLN A 61 27.80 -3.11 -9.30
CA GLN A 61 27.39 -4.42 -9.80
C GLN A 61 26.81 -5.26 -8.65
N ILE A 62 26.02 -6.29 -8.97
CA ILE A 62 25.36 -7.12 -7.96
C ILE A 62 26.42 -7.73 -7.01
N GLU A 63 27.59 -8.08 -7.55
CA GLU A 63 28.75 -8.66 -6.88
C GLU A 63 29.47 -7.69 -5.92
N ASP A 64 29.31 -6.37 -6.10
CA ASP A 64 29.90 -5.35 -5.22
C ASP A 64 29.15 -5.24 -3.88
N TYR A 65 27.91 -5.73 -3.81
CA TYR A 65 27.11 -5.71 -2.59
C TYR A 65 27.52 -6.80 -1.60
N PRO A 66 27.48 -6.54 -0.28
CA PRO A 66 27.76 -7.57 0.72
C PRO A 66 26.86 -8.80 0.56
N LYS A 67 27.48 -9.98 0.63
CA LYS A 67 26.80 -11.29 0.50
C LYS A 67 25.62 -11.39 1.47
N GLY A 68 24.54 -12.02 0.99
CA GLY A 68 23.30 -12.16 1.75
C GLY A 68 22.21 -11.23 1.23
N TYR A 69 21.43 -10.67 2.15
CA TYR A 69 20.30 -9.78 1.85
C TYR A 69 20.63 -8.60 0.91
N PRO A 70 21.75 -7.85 1.07
CA PRO A 70 22.07 -6.75 0.16
C PRO A 70 22.23 -7.22 -1.28
N GLN A 71 23.04 -8.26 -1.50
CA GLN A 71 23.22 -8.88 -2.81
C GLN A 71 21.90 -9.39 -3.43
N PHE A 72 21.04 -10.02 -2.63
CA PHE A 72 19.73 -10.50 -3.09
C PHE A 72 18.75 -9.37 -3.40
N SER A 73 18.74 -8.29 -2.63
CA SER A 73 17.94 -7.09 -2.94
C SER A 73 18.42 -6.39 -4.20
N SER A 74 19.73 -6.36 -4.45
CA SER A 74 20.31 -5.83 -5.69
C SER A 74 19.85 -6.64 -6.90
N LEU A 75 19.92 -7.98 -6.83
CA LEU A 75 19.36 -8.87 -7.86
C LEU A 75 17.85 -8.65 -8.10
N ILE A 76 17.03 -8.57 -7.05
CA ILE A 76 15.58 -8.29 -7.22
C ILE A 76 15.38 -6.95 -7.94
N SER A 77 16.19 -5.93 -7.61
CA SER A 77 16.11 -4.62 -8.26
C SER A 77 16.69 -4.55 -9.68
N SER A 78 17.50 -5.54 -10.10
CA SER A 78 18.25 -5.46 -11.36
C SER A 78 17.42 -5.80 -12.60
N HIS A 79 16.28 -6.47 -12.44
CA HIS A 79 15.33 -6.71 -13.52
C HIS A 79 13.90 -6.77 -12.99
N GLU A 80 13.00 -6.12 -13.71
CA GLU A 80 11.62 -5.89 -13.25
C GLU A 80 10.83 -7.20 -13.02
N SER A 81 11.07 -8.26 -13.80
CA SER A 81 10.46 -9.57 -13.57
C SER A 81 10.95 -10.30 -12.31
N PHE A 82 12.04 -9.86 -11.67
CA PHE A 82 12.51 -10.42 -10.40
C PHE A 82 11.77 -9.87 -9.17
N PHE A 83 10.86 -8.89 -9.33
CA PHE A 83 9.95 -8.45 -8.27
C PHE A 83 8.80 -9.46 -8.05
N VAL A 84 9.19 -10.69 -7.72
CA VAL A 84 8.29 -11.80 -7.37
C VAL A 84 7.86 -11.66 -5.92
N ALA A 85 6.55 -11.58 -5.68
CA ALA A 85 5.96 -11.59 -4.35
C ALA A 85 4.90 -12.69 -4.22
N ARG A 86 4.45 -12.95 -2.99
CA ARG A 86 3.39 -13.93 -2.71
C ARG A 86 2.02 -13.25 -2.56
N ARG A 87 0.98 -13.85 -3.13
CA ARG A 87 -0.42 -13.38 -3.08
C ARG A 87 -1.13 -13.67 -1.75
N PHE A 88 -0.81 -14.78 -1.06
CA PHE A 88 -1.48 -15.18 0.20
C PHE A 88 -3.02 -15.26 0.08
N LEU A 89 -3.54 -15.81 -1.03
CA LEU A 89 -4.97 -15.83 -1.37
C LEU A 89 -5.81 -16.47 -0.27
N ASN A 90 -5.39 -17.63 0.26
CA ASN A 90 -6.08 -18.32 1.34
C ASN A 90 -6.16 -17.48 2.63
N VAL A 91 -5.07 -16.79 2.99
CA VAL A 91 -5.03 -15.91 4.17
C VAL A 91 -5.95 -14.71 3.97
N ARG A 92 -5.99 -14.13 2.76
CA ARG A 92 -6.90 -13.03 2.44
C ARG A 92 -8.37 -13.45 2.48
N ALA A 93 -8.71 -14.61 1.93
CA ALA A 93 -10.06 -15.17 2.03
C ALA A 93 -10.49 -15.37 3.49
N ARG A 94 -9.60 -15.89 4.34
CA ARG A 94 -9.87 -16.03 5.79
C ARG A 94 -10.08 -14.68 6.48
N LEU A 95 -9.27 -13.66 6.16
CA LEU A 95 -9.43 -12.32 6.72
C LEU A 95 -10.70 -11.61 6.23
N LEU A 96 -11.11 -11.82 4.97
CA LEU A 96 -12.36 -11.32 4.42
C LEU A 96 -13.57 -11.87 5.19
N LEU A 97 -13.65 -13.21 5.34
CA LEU A 97 -14.72 -13.88 6.07
C LEU A 97 -14.83 -13.40 7.52
N LEU A 98 -13.69 -13.15 8.19
CA LEU A 98 -13.67 -12.61 9.56
C LEU A 98 -14.21 -11.18 9.64
N LYS A 99 -13.92 -10.31 8.66
CA LYS A 99 -14.45 -8.94 8.60
C LYS A 99 -15.95 -8.92 8.28
N GLN A 100 -16.39 -9.73 7.32
CA GLN A 100 -17.82 -9.92 7.02
C GLN A 100 -18.59 -10.41 8.26
N ASN A 101 -18.05 -11.37 9.00
CA ASN A 101 -18.67 -11.85 10.23
C ASN A 101 -18.73 -10.78 11.35
N ARG A 102 -17.75 -9.87 11.45
CA ARG A 102 -17.83 -8.70 12.36
C ARG A 102 -19.00 -7.79 11.98
N VAL A 103 -19.16 -7.47 10.70
CA VAL A 103 -20.28 -6.63 10.20
C VAL A 103 -21.63 -7.29 10.52
N VAL A 104 -21.81 -8.57 10.19
CA VAL A 104 -23.06 -9.33 10.48
C VAL A 104 -23.37 -9.39 11.98
N ALA A 105 -22.35 -9.54 12.83
CA ALA A 105 -22.53 -9.54 14.29
C ALA A 105 -22.98 -8.16 14.83
N LEU A 106 -22.45 -7.06 14.27
CA LEU A 106 -22.84 -5.70 14.64
C LEU A 106 -24.22 -5.33 14.10
N GLU A 107 -24.55 -5.71 12.86
CA GLU A 107 -25.89 -5.61 12.28
C GLU A 107 -26.92 -6.35 13.15
N SER A 108 -26.61 -7.58 13.57
CA SER A 108 -27.45 -8.37 14.48
C SER A 108 -27.63 -7.72 15.85
N LYS A 109 -26.58 -7.08 16.39
CA LYS A 109 -26.60 -6.31 17.65
C LYS A 109 -27.49 -5.07 17.50
N LEU A 110 -27.35 -4.32 16.41
CA LEU A 110 -28.16 -3.14 16.10
C LEU A 110 -29.65 -3.49 15.93
N HIS A 111 -29.96 -4.50 15.10
CA HIS A 111 -31.33 -4.97 14.88
C HIS A 111 -32.00 -5.45 16.17
N LYS A 112 -31.24 -5.97 17.14
CA LYS A 112 -31.77 -6.25 18.47
C LYS A 112 -32.08 -4.96 19.25
N ILE A 113 -31.14 -4.01 19.32
CA ILE A 113 -31.33 -2.74 20.03
C ILE A 113 -32.55 -1.97 19.49
N ASP A 114 -32.77 -1.97 18.18
CA ASP A 114 -33.93 -1.33 17.54
C ASP A 114 -35.26 -2.03 17.80
N ARG A 115 -35.23 -3.35 18.05
CA ARG A 115 -36.42 -4.14 18.39
C ARG A 115 -36.79 -4.10 19.86
N ASP A 116 -35.79 -3.94 20.74
CA ASP A 116 -35.95 -3.88 22.19
C ASP A 116 -36.11 -2.41 22.68
N GLU A 117 -36.19 -1.44 21.78
CA GLU A 117 -36.32 0.00 22.07
C GLU A 117 -37.72 0.37 22.60
N GLU A 118 -37.80 0.71 23.89
CA GLU A 118 -39.04 1.14 24.57
C GLU A 118 -39.60 2.49 24.05
N ARG A 119 -38.79 3.31 23.36
CA ARG A 119 -39.13 4.68 22.97
C ARG A 119 -39.15 4.87 21.45
N PRO A 120 -40.28 4.62 20.75
CA PRO A 120 -40.39 4.78 19.30
C PRO A 120 -39.99 6.17 18.74
N LEU A 121 -40.01 7.22 19.57
CA LEU A 121 -39.54 8.56 19.19
C LEU A 121 -38.03 8.63 18.91
N PHE A 122 -37.22 7.72 19.48
CA PHE A 122 -35.79 7.61 19.19
C PHE A 122 -35.55 6.99 17.81
N LEU A 123 -36.22 5.88 17.50
CA LEU A 123 -36.20 5.26 16.16
C LEU A 123 -36.67 6.23 15.06
N GLY A 124 -37.65 7.09 15.38
CA GLY A 124 -38.18 8.08 14.44
C GLY A 124 -37.32 9.33 14.20
N SER A 125 -36.23 9.55 14.96
CA SER A 125 -35.41 10.76 14.80
C SER A 125 -34.02 10.64 15.42
N SER A 126 -32.98 10.48 14.59
CA SER A 126 -31.57 10.45 15.02
C SER A 126 -31.09 11.72 15.74
N GLN A 127 -31.76 12.86 15.55
CA GLN A 127 -31.48 14.11 16.30
C GLN A 127 -32.05 14.09 17.74
N ARG A 128 -32.95 13.16 18.04
CA ARG A 128 -33.61 13.00 19.35
C ARG A 128 -33.27 11.65 19.99
N ASP A 129 -32.55 10.79 19.29
CA ASP A 129 -32.06 9.53 19.80
C ASP A 129 -31.05 9.78 20.93
N GLN A 130 -31.25 9.07 22.05
CA GLN A 130 -30.40 9.11 23.23
C GLN A 130 -29.92 7.71 23.62
N ASN A 131 -30.15 6.71 22.76
CA ASN A 131 -29.72 5.34 22.97
C ASN A 131 -28.21 5.22 22.69
N GLN A 132 -27.41 5.26 23.76
CA GLN A 132 -25.95 5.23 23.67
C GLN A 132 -25.43 3.90 23.10
N ASP A 133 -26.10 2.78 23.38
CA ASP A 133 -25.74 1.47 22.83
C ASP A 133 -25.92 1.44 21.31
N ARG A 134 -27.02 1.99 20.79
CA ARG A 134 -27.22 2.16 19.33
C ARG A 134 -26.16 3.07 18.73
N ALA A 135 -25.91 4.23 19.33
CA ALA A 135 -24.91 5.17 18.83
C ALA A 135 -23.50 4.55 18.77
N GLN A 136 -23.11 3.78 19.79
CA GLN A 136 -21.86 3.03 19.80
C GLN A 136 -21.83 1.94 18.72
N VAL A 137 -22.90 1.16 18.55
CA VAL A 137 -22.94 0.09 17.54
C VAL A 137 -22.89 0.63 16.12
N VAL A 138 -23.55 1.75 15.85
CA VAL A 138 -23.48 2.42 14.54
C VAL A 138 -22.06 2.91 14.24
N ALA A 139 -21.33 3.44 15.23
CA ALA A 139 -19.91 3.80 15.08
C ALA A 139 -19.01 2.56 14.89
N GLU A 140 -19.19 1.50 15.70
CA GLU A 140 -18.48 0.22 15.56
C GLU A 140 -18.70 -0.43 14.18
N LEU A 141 -19.87 -0.20 13.57
CA LEU A 141 -20.29 -0.71 12.27
C LEU A 141 -19.68 0.12 11.11
N ASP A 142 -19.64 1.44 11.23
CA ASP A 142 -18.97 2.33 10.26
C ASP A 142 -17.47 1.99 10.15
N GLU A 143 -16.77 1.84 11.29
CA GLU A 143 -15.39 1.35 11.32
C GLU A 143 -15.23 -0.04 10.69
N ALA A 144 -16.17 -0.96 10.95
CA ALA A 144 -16.09 -2.33 10.46
C ALA A 144 -16.35 -2.43 8.94
N LEU A 145 -17.23 -1.58 8.40
CA LEU A 145 -17.48 -1.44 6.97
C LEU A 145 -16.29 -0.78 6.27
N GLU A 146 -15.73 0.29 6.83
CA GLU A 146 -14.56 0.97 6.24
C GLU A 146 -13.33 0.04 6.18
N ASP A 147 -13.09 -0.77 7.22
CA ASP A 147 -12.06 -1.81 7.25
C ASP A 147 -12.35 -2.97 6.28
N LEU A 148 -13.61 -3.37 6.11
CA LEU A 148 -14.02 -4.38 5.13
C LEU A 148 -13.81 -3.89 3.68
N ASP A 149 -14.23 -2.67 3.36
CA ASP A 149 -14.14 -2.11 2.00
C ASP A 149 -12.68 -1.80 1.62
N LYS A 150 -11.90 -1.21 2.53
CA LYS A 150 -10.44 -1.07 2.36
C LYS A 150 -9.77 -2.43 2.15
N PHE A 151 -10.25 -3.48 2.84
CA PHE A 151 -9.73 -4.84 2.67
C PHE A 151 -10.13 -5.46 1.33
N LEU A 152 -11.36 -5.27 0.87
CA LEU A 152 -11.87 -5.76 -0.41
C LEU A 152 -11.13 -5.11 -1.58
N LEU A 153 -11.02 -3.79 -1.60
CA LEU A 153 -10.36 -3.04 -2.67
C LEU A 153 -8.87 -3.43 -2.80
N ARG A 154 -8.11 -3.46 -1.70
CA ARG A 154 -6.70 -3.86 -1.75
C ARG A 154 -6.50 -5.34 -2.10
N SER A 155 -7.43 -6.21 -1.69
CA SER A 155 -7.38 -7.63 -2.04
C SER A 155 -7.72 -7.86 -3.52
N ARG A 156 -8.64 -7.08 -4.07
CA ARG A 156 -8.96 -7.05 -5.50
C ARG A 156 -7.75 -6.59 -6.32
N GLN A 157 -7.17 -5.44 -5.99
CA GLN A 157 -6.00 -4.89 -6.70
C GLN A 157 -4.86 -5.90 -6.81
N ILE A 158 -4.52 -6.59 -5.71
CA ILE A 158 -3.43 -7.58 -5.70
C ILE A 158 -3.86 -8.93 -6.32
N SER A 159 -5.16 -9.16 -6.52
CA SER A 159 -5.68 -10.25 -7.37
C SER A 159 -5.71 -9.90 -8.86
N GLU A 160 -5.72 -8.61 -9.22
CA GLU A 160 -5.62 -8.09 -10.60
C GLU A 160 -4.16 -8.01 -11.10
N LEU A 161 -3.16 -7.99 -10.21
CA LEU A 161 -1.74 -8.09 -10.60
C LEU A 161 -1.43 -9.41 -11.31
N GLU A 162 -0.45 -9.42 -12.21
CA GLU A 162 -0.11 -10.62 -12.99
C GLU A 162 0.50 -11.75 -12.15
N GLN A 163 0.56 -12.96 -12.72
CA GLN A 163 1.33 -14.06 -12.16
C GLN A 163 2.83 -13.79 -12.35
N ALA A 164 3.68 -14.34 -11.48
CA ALA A 164 5.12 -14.24 -11.65
C ALA A 164 5.59 -15.07 -12.87
N ASP A 165 6.55 -14.55 -13.65
CA ASP A 165 7.19 -15.32 -14.73
C ASP A 165 7.88 -16.58 -14.17
N PRO A 166 7.50 -17.80 -14.61
CA PRO A 166 8.14 -19.03 -14.15
C PRO A 166 9.66 -19.07 -14.37
N ARG A 167 10.19 -18.37 -15.39
CA ARG A 167 11.65 -18.29 -15.60
C ARG A 167 12.31 -17.41 -14.55
N ALA A 168 11.74 -16.23 -14.28
CA ALA A 168 12.20 -15.36 -13.19
C ALA A 168 12.18 -16.06 -11.82
N VAL A 169 11.09 -16.78 -11.50
CA VAL A 169 10.99 -17.60 -10.27
C VAL A 169 12.10 -18.65 -10.22
N THR A 170 12.32 -19.38 -11.32
CA THR A 170 13.38 -20.41 -11.43
C THR A 170 14.78 -19.83 -11.25
N ASN A 171 15.05 -18.66 -11.84
CA ASN A 171 16.33 -17.96 -11.70
C ASN A 171 16.58 -17.53 -10.24
N LEU A 172 15.57 -17.01 -9.55
CA LEU A 172 15.66 -16.65 -8.13
C LEU A 172 15.85 -17.89 -7.23
N GLN A 173 15.16 -19.01 -7.51
CA GLN A 173 15.39 -20.27 -6.81
C GLN A 173 16.85 -20.74 -6.98
N ASN A 174 17.36 -20.78 -8.22
CA ASN A 174 18.73 -21.19 -8.53
C ASN A 174 19.76 -20.28 -7.84
N TRP A 175 19.55 -18.96 -7.87
CA TRP A 175 20.42 -18.01 -7.18
C TRP A 175 20.48 -18.27 -5.68
N VAL A 176 19.33 -18.37 -5.00
CA VAL A 176 19.29 -18.56 -3.54
C VAL A 176 19.84 -19.93 -3.15
N ASN A 177 19.61 -20.97 -3.96
CA ASN A 177 20.18 -22.30 -3.73
C ASN A 177 21.71 -22.33 -3.90
N GLY A 178 22.26 -21.60 -4.87
CA GLY A 178 23.70 -21.53 -5.12
C GLY A 178 24.47 -20.60 -4.19
N THR A 179 23.87 -19.48 -3.77
CA THR A 179 24.54 -18.44 -2.96
C THR A 179 24.24 -18.51 -1.47
N GLY A 180 23.10 -19.08 -1.08
CA GLY A 180 22.59 -19.01 0.30
C GLY A 180 22.21 -17.58 0.74
N SER A 181 21.85 -16.69 -0.20
CA SER A 181 21.72 -15.25 0.06
C SER A 181 20.59 -14.82 1.03
N ILE A 182 19.63 -15.71 1.30
CA ILE A 182 18.58 -15.53 2.33
C ILE A 182 18.34 -16.88 3.03
N ALA A 183 17.70 -16.86 4.20
CA ALA A 183 17.49 -18.08 4.98
C ALA A 183 16.54 -19.06 4.27
N ARG A 184 16.78 -20.36 4.46
CA ARG A 184 15.91 -21.46 3.94
C ARG A 184 14.47 -21.44 4.47
N ALA A 185 14.17 -20.60 5.45
CA ALA A 185 12.81 -20.35 5.92
C ALA A 185 12.12 -19.23 5.11
N GLU A 186 12.87 -18.20 4.73
CA GLU A 186 12.40 -17.06 3.92
C GLU A 186 12.21 -17.48 2.46
N SER A 187 13.20 -18.15 1.86
CA SER A 187 13.19 -18.52 0.43
C SER A 187 12.05 -19.44 0.01
N ARG A 188 11.37 -20.08 0.97
CA ARG A 188 10.19 -20.93 0.74
C ARG A 188 9.06 -20.24 -0.01
N PHE A 189 9.00 -18.91 -0.03
CA PHE A 189 7.96 -18.22 -0.79
C PHE A 189 8.06 -18.53 -2.30
N LEU A 190 9.27 -18.74 -2.84
CA LEU A 190 9.51 -19.08 -4.25
C LEU A 190 9.01 -20.50 -4.63
N ASN A 191 8.62 -21.32 -3.65
CA ASN A 191 8.20 -22.71 -3.86
C ASN A 191 6.67 -22.88 -3.85
N TYR A 192 5.90 -21.79 -3.80
CA TYR A 192 4.44 -21.84 -3.97
C TYR A 192 4.04 -21.99 -5.46
N PRO A 193 2.84 -22.49 -5.77
CA PRO A 193 2.33 -22.55 -7.15
C PRO A 193 2.28 -21.16 -7.81
N PRO A 194 2.34 -21.06 -9.15
CA PRO A 194 2.27 -19.79 -9.87
C PRO A 194 1.05 -18.93 -9.52
N GLU A 195 -0.08 -19.57 -9.19
CA GLU A 195 -1.32 -18.92 -8.73
C GLU A 195 -1.17 -18.17 -7.39
N GLU A 196 -0.24 -18.58 -6.52
CA GLU A 196 0.07 -17.91 -5.25
C GLU A 196 1.23 -16.91 -5.40
N LEU A 197 1.83 -16.79 -6.59
CA LEU A 197 2.88 -15.82 -6.90
C LEU A 197 2.35 -14.67 -7.75
N LEU A 198 3.00 -13.52 -7.64
CA LEU A 198 2.68 -12.34 -8.43
C LEU A 198 3.95 -11.62 -8.87
N SER A 199 3.87 -10.97 -10.01
CA SER A 199 4.80 -9.91 -10.39
C SER A 199 4.22 -8.57 -9.92
N THR A 200 5.03 -7.69 -9.35
CA THR A 200 4.60 -6.29 -9.11
C THR A 200 4.81 -5.40 -10.35
N SER A 201 5.37 -5.95 -11.41
CA SER A 201 5.53 -5.33 -12.73
C SER A 201 4.19 -5.24 -13.47
N PRO A 202 3.85 -4.09 -14.10
CA PRO A 202 2.97 -4.10 -15.27
C PRO A 202 3.68 -4.80 -16.45
N ARG A 203 3.00 -5.74 -17.12
CA ARG A 203 3.47 -6.37 -18.36
C ARG A 203 3.37 -5.38 -19.53
N ASP A 204 4.25 -4.39 -19.52
CA ASP A 204 4.36 -3.42 -20.61
C ASP A 204 5.11 -4.06 -21.78
N GLU A 205 4.45 -4.16 -22.94
CA GLU A 205 5.05 -4.69 -24.16
C GLU A 205 6.15 -3.74 -24.71
N SER A 206 6.26 -2.53 -24.14
CA SER A 206 7.39 -1.60 -24.27
C SER A 206 8.72 -2.13 -23.70
N ALA A 207 8.70 -3.11 -22.79
CA ALA A 207 9.90 -3.62 -22.10
C ALA A 207 11.00 -4.18 -23.03
N MET A 208 10.66 -4.54 -24.28
CA MET A 208 11.64 -4.95 -25.29
C MET A 208 12.72 -3.89 -25.58
N ILE A 209 12.42 -2.60 -25.43
CA ILE A 209 13.35 -1.51 -25.77
C ILE A 209 14.50 -1.39 -24.75
N GLY A 210 14.30 -1.82 -23.49
CA GLY A 210 15.34 -1.85 -22.47
C GLY A 210 16.15 -3.16 -22.44
N LEU A 211 15.62 -4.23 -23.02
CA LEU A 211 16.10 -5.60 -22.80
C LEU A 211 17.50 -5.86 -23.39
N GLU A 212 17.75 -5.37 -24.60
CA GLU A 212 18.85 -5.83 -25.45
C GLU A 212 20.26 -5.47 -24.92
N ASN A 213 20.40 -4.39 -24.14
CA ASN A 213 21.72 -3.85 -23.76
C ASN A 213 22.21 -4.23 -22.35
N ASN A 214 21.35 -4.74 -21.45
CA ASN A 214 21.76 -5.09 -20.07
C ASN A 214 21.49 -6.56 -19.71
N VAL A 215 20.42 -7.16 -20.24
CA VAL A 215 20.05 -8.54 -19.90
C VAL A 215 21.01 -9.55 -20.54
N ALA A 216 21.54 -9.24 -21.74
CA ALA A 216 22.50 -10.10 -22.44
C ALA A 216 23.81 -10.30 -21.67
N GLU A 217 24.49 -9.22 -21.27
CA GLU A 217 25.76 -9.29 -20.54
C GLU A 217 25.62 -10.01 -19.20
N ASN A 218 24.58 -9.68 -18.41
CA ASN A 218 24.42 -10.24 -17.08
C ASN A 218 23.98 -11.72 -17.11
N LEU A 219 23.08 -12.13 -18.01
CA LEU A 219 22.68 -13.54 -18.09
C LEU A 219 23.79 -14.44 -18.67
N LEU A 220 24.61 -13.94 -19.61
CA LEU A 220 25.74 -14.72 -20.12
C LEU A 220 26.80 -14.97 -19.03
N ARG A 221 27.17 -13.94 -18.27
CA ARG A 221 28.16 -14.06 -17.18
C ARG A 221 27.68 -14.98 -16.04
N VAL A 222 26.40 -14.92 -15.69
CA VAL A 222 25.79 -15.85 -14.71
C VAL A 222 25.77 -17.28 -15.25
N ARG A 223 25.37 -17.50 -16.52
CA ARG A 223 25.41 -18.83 -17.16
C ARG A 223 26.81 -19.42 -17.09
N ASP A 224 27.83 -18.65 -17.45
CA ASP A 224 29.21 -19.14 -17.57
C ASP A 224 29.86 -19.45 -16.22
N TYR A 225 29.36 -18.86 -15.13
CA TYR A 225 29.73 -19.24 -13.75
C TYR A 225 29.04 -20.52 -13.26
N PHE A 226 27.80 -20.79 -13.67
CA PHE A 226 27.03 -21.97 -13.22
C PHE A 226 27.19 -23.20 -14.12
N PHE A 227 27.58 -23.03 -15.38
CA PHE A 227 27.80 -24.12 -16.35
C PHE A 227 29.13 -23.94 -17.12
N PRO A 228 30.29 -24.20 -16.47
CA PRO A 228 31.59 -24.11 -17.13
C PRO A 228 31.71 -25.14 -18.26
N VAL A 229 31.92 -24.67 -19.49
CA VAL A 229 32.24 -25.54 -20.64
C VAL A 229 33.70 -25.96 -20.53
N TYR A 230 33.94 -27.17 -20.01
CA TYR A 230 35.28 -27.75 -19.96
C TYR A 230 35.82 -28.00 -21.39
N PRO A 231 36.98 -27.45 -21.76
CA PRO A 231 37.62 -27.77 -23.04
C PRO A 231 38.10 -29.22 -23.02
N TYR A 232 37.74 -29.99 -24.05
CA TYR A 232 38.27 -31.35 -24.24
C TYR A 232 39.76 -31.28 -24.60
N THR A 233 40.64 -31.46 -23.62
CA THR A 233 42.06 -31.71 -23.87
C THR A 233 42.23 -33.13 -24.40
N VAL A 234 42.47 -33.26 -25.70
CA VAL A 234 42.91 -34.52 -26.31
C VAL A 234 44.34 -34.80 -25.82
N PRO A 235 44.62 -35.96 -25.20
CA PRO A 235 45.99 -36.35 -24.86
C PRO A 235 46.75 -36.77 -26.12
N GLU A 236 48.06 -36.51 -26.12
CA GLU A 236 49.02 -36.98 -27.14
C GLU A 236 49.36 -38.47 -26.98
#